data_AF-A0A2A4R004-F1
#
_entry.id   AF-A0A2A4R004-F1
#
_cell.length_a   1.000
_cell.length_b   1.000
_cell.length_c   1.000
_cell.angle_alpha   90.00
_cell.angle_beta   90.00
_cell.angle_gamma   90.00
#
_symmetry.space_group_name_H-M   'P 1'
#
loop_
_entity.id
_entity.type
_entity.pdbx_description
1 polymer ?
#
loop_
_entity_poly.entity_id
_entity_poly.type
_entity_poly.pdbx_seq_one_letter_code
_entity_poly.pdbx_strand_id
1 'polypeptide(L)'
;MSKKFSVSEISRQLGVNPRQVQRMLKNLISIEKGYYRVDESILELLQSHDNDTSISGQVATTDDMVIEGFTKEEYQEFKKRLIEYPLLKSHIQTILQELDYHKRSSESKNRQLELVLQNIRERNFIEATDKKQRI
;
A
#
# COMPACT_ATOMS: atom_id res chain seq x y z
N MET A 1 -16.50 -13.89 15.80
CA MET A 1 -17.08 -13.98 17.15
C MET A 1 -16.86 -12.63 17.83
N SER A 2 -17.92 -11.86 18.07
CA SER A 2 -17.80 -10.55 18.71
C SER A 2 -17.39 -10.68 20.19
N LYS A 3 -16.52 -9.78 20.66
CA LYS A 3 -16.07 -9.74 22.05
C LYS A 3 -17.24 -9.29 22.93
N LYS A 4 -17.67 -10.13 23.87
CA LYS A 4 -18.74 -9.83 24.83
C LYS A 4 -18.12 -9.20 26.08
N PHE A 5 -18.69 -8.11 26.56
CA PHE A 5 -18.24 -7.42 27.77
C PHE A 5 -19.26 -7.57 28.90
N SER A 6 -18.77 -7.81 30.11
CA SER A 6 -19.61 -7.83 31.33
C SER A 6 -19.81 -6.43 31.90
N VAL A 7 -20.91 -6.21 32.64
CA VAL A 7 -21.17 -4.97 33.40
C VAL A 7 -19.98 -4.61 34.30
N SER A 8 -19.31 -5.61 34.87
CA SER A 8 -18.12 -5.40 35.72
C SER A 8 -16.88 -4.95 34.94
N GLU A 9 -16.80 -5.24 33.65
CA GLU A 9 -15.68 -4.83 32.80
C GLU A 9 -15.91 -3.41 32.29
N ILE A 10 -17.15 -3.13 31.85
CA ILE A 10 -17.60 -1.80 31.45
C ILE A 10 -17.40 -0.81 32.61
N SER A 11 -17.76 -1.20 33.85
CA SER A 11 -17.56 -0.36 35.02
C SER A 11 -16.09 -0.01 35.28
N ARG A 12 -15.17 -0.98 35.06
CA ARG A 12 -13.72 -0.76 35.23
C ARG A 12 -13.16 0.17 34.17
N GLN A 13 -13.65 0.05 32.93
CA GLN A 13 -13.18 0.86 31.81
C GLN A 13 -13.64 2.32 31.88
N LEU A 14 -14.88 2.54 32.33
CA LEU A 14 -15.46 3.88 32.49
C LEU A 14 -15.18 4.51 33.87
N GLY A 15 -14.61 3.77 34.82
CA GLY A 15 -14.34 4.26 36.18
C GLY A 15 -15.59 4.55 37.01
N VAL A 16 -16.74 3.96 36.65
CA VAL A 16 -18.05 4.19 37.28
C VAL A 16 -18.53 2.96 38.04
N ASN A 17 -19.47 3.13 38.97
CA ASN A 17 -20.01 2.00 39.75
C ASN A 17 -20.83 1.06 38.85
N PRO A 18 -20.73 -0.27 38.98
CA PRO A 18 -21.59 -1.23 38.26
C PRO A 18 -23.09 -0.89 38.29
N ARG A 19 -23.61 -0.36 39.41
CA ARG A 19 -25.01 0.07 39.51
C ARG A 19 -25.34 1.27 38.62
N GLN A 20 -24.38 2.18 38.42
CA GLN A 20 -24.54 3.32 37.49
C GLN A 20 -24.59 2.82 36.06
N VAL A 21 -23.73 1.87 35.68
CA VAL A 21 -23.76 1.24 34.35
C VAL A 21 -25.11 0.56 34.08
N GLN A 22 -25.63 -0.21 35.04
CA GLN A 22 -26.96 -0.82 34.93
C GLN A 22 -28.07 0.21 34.76
N ARG A 23 -28.00 1.33 35.50
CA ARG A 23 -28.97 2.42 35.40
C ARG A 23 -28.91 3.11 34.05
N MET A 24 -27.71 3.35 33.50
CA MET A 24 -27.53 3.91 32.17
C MET A 24 -28.13 2.99 31.10
N LEU A 25 -27.82 1.69 31.14
CA LEU A 25 -28.40 0.71 30.22
C LEU A 25 -29.93 0.63 30.31
N LYS A 26 -30.49 0.77 31.50
CA LYS A 26 -31.95 0.80 31.71
C LYS A 26 -32.61 2.08 31.19
N ASN A 27 -31.91 3.22 31.25
CA ASN A 27 -32.43 4.46 30.66
C ASN A 27 -32.42 4.38 29.13
N LEU A 28 -31.42 3.71 28.58
CA LEU A 28 -31.21 3.50 27.15
C LEU A 28 -32.20 2.50 26.54
N ILE A 29 -32.64 1.50 27.31
CA ILE A 29 -33.58 0.46 26.87
C ILE A 29 -34.71 0.37 27.88
N SER A 30 -35.89 0.84 27.47
CA SER A 30 -37.12 0.71 28.25
C SER A 30 -37.99 -0.42 27.68
N ILE A 31 -38.64 -1.18 28.56
CA ILE A 31 -39.56 -2.25 28.18
C ILE A 31 -40.94 -1.80 28.61
N GLU A 32 -41.78 -1.43 27.65
CA GLU A 32 -43.16 -1.04 27.89
C GLU A 32 -44.10 -2.02 27.19
N LYS A 33 -44.97 -2.68 27.96
CA LYS A 33 -46.00 -3.61 27.46
C LYS A 33 -45.47 -4.67 26.48
N GLY A 34 -44.26 -5.19 26.73
CA GLY A 34 -43.64 -6.23 25.90
C GLY A 34 -42.88 -5.73 24.67
N TYR A 35 -42.84 -4.42 24.43
CA TYR A 35 -42.06 -3.81 23.36
C TYR A 35 -40.81 -3.12 23.91
N TYR A 36 -39.67 -3.31 23.24
CA TYR A 36 -38.43 -2.60 23.52
C TYR A 36 -38.50 -1.21 22.89
N ARG A 37 -38.40 -0.17 23.72
CA ARG A 37 -38.26 1.23 23.31
C ARG A 37 -36.84 1.65 23.61
N VAL A 38 -36.15 2.10 22.57
CA VAL A 38 -34.73 2.45 22.62
C VAL A 38 -34.58 3.90 22.19
N ASP A 39 -33.65 4.61 22.83
CA ASP A 39 -33.33 6.00 22.53
C ASP A 39 -32.73 6.17 21.12
N GLU A 40 -32.89 7.35 20.53
CA GLU A 40 -32.46 7.66 19.16
C GLU A 40 -30.97 7.39 18.93
N SER A 41 -30.13 7.68 19.93
CA SER A 41 -28.69 7.44 19.86
C SER A 41 -28.31 5.96 19.68
N ILE A 42 -29.14 5.02 20.14
CA ILE A 42 -28.89 3.59 19.91
C ILE A 42 -29.47 3.16 18.56
N LEU A 43 -30.54 3.80 18.10
CA LEU A 43 -31.04 3.58 16.74
C LEU A 43 -29.95 3.96 15.73
N GLU A 44 -29.29 5.11 15.89
CA GLU A 44 -28.14 5.53 15.08
C GLU A 44 -26.98 4.54 15.18
N LEU A 45 -26.67 4.05 16.38
CA LEU A 45 -25.60 3.07 16.58
C LEU A 45 -25.93 1.71 15.93
N LEU A 46 -27.19 1.27 15.97
CA LEU A 46 -27.65 0.06 15.30
C LEU A 46 -27.64 0.21 13.77
N GLN A 47 -28.06 1.36 13.25
CA GLN A 47 -27.94 1.70 11.83
C GLN A 47 -26.48 1.69 11.38
N SER A 48 -25.56 2.22 12.20
CA SER A 48 -24.12 2.17 11.89
C SER A 48 -23.54 0.75 11.83
N HIS A 49 -24.09 -0.18 12.62
CA HIS A 49 -23.67 -1.59 12.63
C HIS A 49 -24.18 -2.38 11.41
N ASP A 50 -25.39 -2.08 10.90
CA ASP A 50 -25.89 -2.69 9.66
C ASP A 50 -25.26 -2.05 8.40
N ASN A 51 -24.86 -0.78 8.49
CA ASN A 51 -24.18 -0.06 7.40
C ASN A 51 -22.73 -0.51 7.18
N ASP A 52 -22.17 -1.40 8.01
CA ASP A 52 -20.88 -2.06 7.71
C ASP A 52 -20.99 -3.02 6.49
N THR A 53 -22.22 -3.31 6.03
CA THR A 53 -22.47 -3.97 4.74
C THR A 53 -22.90 -3.00 3.63
N SER A 54 -23.20 -1.74 3.96
CA SER A 54 -23.68 -0.73 2.99
C SER A 54 -23.14 0.65 3.34
N ILE A 55 -22.09 1.06 2.62
CA ILE A 55 -21.59 2.43 2.55
C ILE A 55 -22.77 3.40 2.51
N SER A 56 -22.95 4.21 3.55
CA SER A 56 -23.79 5.41 3.48
C SER A 56 -23.22 6.47 4.41
N GLY A 57 -22.74 7.55 3.79
CA GLY A 57 -22.04 8.63 4.43
C GLY A 57 -22.91 9.39 5.43
N GLN A 58 -22.30 9.74 6.56
CA GLN A 58 -22.70 10.89 7.33
C GLN A 58 -21.58 11.91 7.26
N VAL A 59 -21.88 12.99 6.54
CA VAL A 59 -21.04 14.17 6.35
C VAL A 59 -20.88 14.83 7.72
N ALA A 60 -19.66 14.80 8.26
CA ALA A 60 -19.28 15.66 9.36
C ALA A 60 -19.34 17.11 8.85
N THR A 61 -20.21 17.91 9.45
CA THR A 61 -20.27 19.35 9.27
C THR A 61 -19.00 19.99 9.84
N THR A 62 -18.00 20.16 8.99
CA THR A 62 -16.86 21.05 9.20
C THR A 62 -16.70 21.86 7.92
N ASP A 63 -17.08 23.14 8.03
CA ASP A 63 -17.30 24.11 6.93
C ASP A 63 -16.04 24.49 6.12
N ASP A 64 -14.93 23.76 6.29
CA ASP A 64 -13.66 23.98 5.57
C ASP A 64 -12.98 22.67 5.11
N MET A 65 -13.64 21.52 5.23
CA MET A 65 -13.12 20.25 4.70
C MET A 65 -13.72 19.98 3.32
N VAL A 66 -13.04 20.43 2.26
CA VAL A 66 -13.32 19.98 0.89
C VAL A 66 -12.94 18.51 0.78
N ILE A 67 -13.88 17.63 1.12
CA ILE A 67 -13.76 16.19 0.90
C ILE A 67 -14.27 15.94 -0.51
N GLU A 68 -13.40 16.08 -1.51
CA GLU A 68 -13.68 15.54 -2.85
C GLU A 68 -13.66 14.01 -2.75
N GLY A 69 -14.85 13.44 -2.61
CA GLY A 69 -15.04 12.00 -2.65
C GLY A 69 -14.83 11.48 -4.07
N PHE A 70 -14.03 10.43 -4.23
CA PHE A 70 -13.91 9.72 -5.49
C PHE A 70 -15.27 9.17 -5.93
N THR A 71 -15.55 9.22 -7.23
CA THR A 71 -16.56 8.35 -7.85
C THR A 71 -16.15 6.88 -7.67
N LYS A 72 -17.12 5.97 -7.80
CA LYS A 72 -16.86 4.53 -7.63
C LYS A 72 -15.79 4.05 -8.63
N GLU A 73 -15.84 4.57 -9.85
CA GLU A 73 -14.90 4.32 -10.93
C GLU A 73 -13.49 4.82 -10.56
N GLU A 74 -13.37 6.07 -10.11
CA GLU A 74 -12.07 6.65 -9.73
C GLU A 74 -11.46 5.95 -8.51
N TYR A 75 -12.27 5.49 -7.56
CA TYR A 75 -11.78 4.73 -6.42
C TYR A 75 -11.19 3.37 -6.84
N GLN A 76 -11.83 2.69 -7.81
CA GLN A 76 -11.28 1.45 -8.36
C GLN A 76 -9.99 1.69 -9.13
N GLU A 77 -9.91 2.79 -9.90
CA GLU A 77 -8.66 3.18 -10.56
C GLU A 77 -7.56 3.53 -9.57
N PHE A 78 -7.88 4.29 -8.52
CA PHE A 78 -6.94 4.64 -7.47
C PHE A 78 -6.37 3.39 -6.78
N LYS A 79 -7.24 2.43 -6.47
CA LYS A 79 -6.83 1.13 -5.92
C LYS A 79 -5.92 0.35 -6.88
N LYS A 80 -6.23 0.35 -8.17
CA LYS A 80 -5.36 -0.26 -9.20
C LYS A 80 -3.99 0.42 -9.23
N ARG A 81 -3.95 1.75 -9.26
CA ARG A 81 -2.71 2.55 -9.25
C ARG A 81 -1.86 2.28 -8.01
N LEU A 82 -2.47 2.12 -6.83
CA LEU A 82 -1.73 1.77 -5.60
C LEU A 82 -1.02 0.42 -5.68
N ILE A 83 -1.57 -0.54 -6.42
CA ILE A 83 -0.99 -1.88 -6.59
C ILE A 83 0.01 -1.91 -7.76
N GLU A 84 -0.30 -1.22 -8.86
CA GLU A 84 0.51 -1.18 -10.07
C GLU A 84 1.79 -0.35 -9.89
N TYR A 85 1.74 0.73 -9.09
CA TYR A 85 2.86 1.64 -8.93
C TYR A 85 4.12 1.00 -8.30
N PRO A 86 4.02 0.21 -7.20
CA PRO A 86 5.16 -0.53 -6.67
C PRO A 86 5.76 -1.52 -7.68
N LEU A 87 4.91 -2.22 -8.45
CA LEU A 87 5.34 -3.15 -9.49
C LEU A 87 6.11 -2.41 -10.58
N LEU A 88 5.56 -1.30 -11.09
CA LEU A 88 6.21 -0.47 -12.09
C LEU A 88 7.54 0.09 -11.60
N LYS A 89 7.60 0.57 -10.36
CA LYS A 89 8.84 1.07 -9.73
C LYS A 89 9.91 -0.02 -9.66
N SER A 90 9.54 -1.23 -9.25
CA SER A 90 10.46 -2.37 -9.20
C SER A 90 10.98 -2.76 -10.58
N HIS A 91 10.11 -2.69 -11.60
CA HIS A 91 10.46 -2.99 -12.97
C HIS A 91 11.44 -1.95 -13.54
N ILE A 92 11.17 -0.66 -13.32
CA ILE A 92 12.09 0.43 -13.71
C ILE A 92 13.45 0.25 -13.03
N GLN A 93 13.48 -0.10 -11.75
CA GLN A 93 14.75 -0.34 -11.04
C GLN A 93 15.53 -1.50 -11.63
N THR A 94 14.85 -2.57 -12.05
CA THR A 94 15.48 -3.74 -12.72
C THR A 94 16.07 -3.32 -14.06
N ILE A 95 15.33 -2.58 -14.88
CA ILE A 95 15.81 -2.07 -16.17
C ILE A 95 17.05 -1.19 -16.01
N LEU A 96 17.08 -0.33 -14.99
CA LEU A 96 18.25 0.52 -14.72
C LEU A 96 19.49 -0.31 -14.37
N GLN A 97 19.33 -1.37 -13.58
CA GLN A 97 20.42 -2.29 -13.24
C GLN A 97 20.95 -3.04 -14.46
N GLU A 98 20.05 -3.53 -15.32
CA GLU A 98 20.44 -4.19 -16.57
C GLU A 98 21.17 -3.23 -17.51
N LEU A 99 20.71 -1.99 -17.63
CA LEU A 99 21.34 -0.97 -18.46
C LEU A 99 22.77 -0.65 -17.98
N ASP A 100 22.97 -0.52 -16.67
CA ASP A 100 24.30 -0.32 -16.10
C ASP A 100 25.22 -1.52 -16.31
N TYR A 101 24.69 -2.74 -16.17
CA TYR A 101 25.43 -3.96 -16.50
C TYR A 101 25.86 -3.98 -17.97
N HIS A 102 24.96 -3.67 -18.89
CA HIS A 102 25.25 -3.64 -20.33
C HIS A 102 26.29 -2.58 -20.69
N LYS A 103 26.23 -1.39 -20.08
CA LYS A 103 27.27 -0.35 -20.24
C LYS A 103 28.65 -0.87 -19.82
N ARG A 104 28.76 -1.41 -18.60
CA ARG A 104 30.02 -1.96 -18.08
C ARG A 104 30.54 -3.12 -18.92
N SER A 105 29.65 -4.00 -19.37
CA SER A 105 30.01 -5.11 -20.26
C SER A 105 30.53 -4.61 -21.60
N SER A 106 29.87 -3.61 -22.20
CA SER A 106 30.31 -3.00 -23.47
C SER A 106 31.69 -2.37 -23.34
N GLU A 107 31.94 -1.59 -22.27
CA GLU A 107 33.26 -1.01 -22.00
C GLU A 107 34.33 -2.08 -21.84
N SER A 108 34.05 -3.15 -21.09
CA SER A 108 34.98 -4.27 -20.95
C SER A 108 35.27 -4.96 -22.27
N LYS A 109 34.25 -5.18 -23.11
CA LYS A 109 34.41 -5.79 -24.44
C LYS A 109 35.25 -4.89 -25.36
N ASN A 110 35.03 -3.58 -25.32
CA ASN A 110 35.83 -2.63 -26.09
C ASN A 110 37.32 -2.67 -25.68
N ARG A 111 37.62 -2.73 -24.38
CA ARG A 111 38.99 -2.89 -23.89
C ARG A 111 39.62 -4.21 -24.36
N GLN A 112 38.87 -5.31 -24.31
CA GLN A 112 39.35 -6.60 -24.81
C GLN A 112 39.62 -6.56 -26.31
N LEU A 113 38.73 -5.93 -27.09
CA LEU A 113 38.92 -5.75 -28.53
C LEU A 113 40.17 -4.92 -28.83
N GLU A 114 40.42 -3.84 -28.09
CA GLU A 114 41.61 -3.02 -28.24
C GLU A 114 42.90 -3.81 -28.02
N LEU A 115 42.95 -4.64 -26.97
CA LEU A 115 44.08 -5.54 -26.71
C LEU A 115 44.26 -6.57 -27.85
N VAL A 116 43.18 -7.14 -28.38
CA VAL A 116 43.25 -8.06 -29.52
C VAL A 116 43.80 -7.36 -30.76
N LEU A 117 43.34 -6.14 -31.05
CA LEU A 117 43.83 -5.35 -32.18
C LEU A 117 45.31 -5.00 -32.03
N GLN A 118 45.77 -4.67 -30.82
CA GLN A 118 47.20 -4.47 -30.54
C GLN A 118 48.01 -5.73 -30.82
N ASN A 119 47.57 -6.89 -30.30
CA ASN A 119 48.23 -8.17 -30.56
C ASN A 119 48.30 -8.51 -32.06
N ILE A 120 47.22 -8.26 -32.81
CA ILE A 120 47.20 -8.48 -34.27
C ILE A 120 48.20 -7.55 -34.96
N ARG A 121 48.25 -6.26 -34.57
CA ARG A 121 49.23 -5.30 -35.13
C ARG A 121 50.66 -5.72 -34.86
N GLU A 122 50.97 -6.14 -33.62
CA GLU A 122 52.29 -6.64 -33.24
C GLU A 122 52.68 -7.88 -34.05
N ARG A 123 51.79 -8.87 -34.16
CA ARG A 123 52.03 -10.05 -35.01
C ARG A 123 52.27 -9.69 -36.47
N ASN A 124 51.43 -8.81 -37.03
CA ASN A 124 51.59 -8.35 -38.41
C ASN A 124 52.94 -7.64 -38.62
N PHE A 125 53.39 -6.84 -37.64
CA PHE A 125 54.68 -6.18 -37.70
C PHE A 125 55.84 -7.19 -37.70
N ILE A 126 55.81 -8.17 -36.78
CA ILE A 126 56.82 -9.23 -36.68
C ILE A 126 56.87 -10.05 -37.97
N GLU A 127 55.71 -10.45 -38.50
CA GLU A 127 55.65 -11.24 -39.75
C GLU A 127 56.19 -10.46 -40.95
N ALA A 128 55.92 -9.15 -41.02
CA ALA A 128 56.44 -8.29 -42.07
C ALA A 128 57.97 -8.08 -41.95
N THR A 129 58.50 -7.96 -40.73
CA THR A 129 59.96 -7.87 -40.51
C THR A 129 60.67 -9.16 -40.84
N ASP A 130 60.11 -10.31 -40.46
CA ASP A 130 60.69 -11.64 -40.75
C ASP A 130 60.74 -11.91 -42.26
N LYS A 131 59.70 -11.51 -43.01
CA LYS A 131 59.69 -11.61 -44.48
C LYS A 131 60.75 -10.72 -45.14
N LYS A 132 61.00 -9.53 -44.60
CA LYS A 132 62.05 -8.62 -45.13
C LYS A 132 63.47 -9.12 -44.86
N GLN A 133 63.71 -9.89 -43.81
CA GLN A 133 65.03 -10.44 -43.49
C GLN A 133 65.39 -11.71 -44.28
N ARG A 134 64.41 -12.32 -44.98
CA ARG A 134 64.59 -13.56 -45.76
C ARG A 134 64.74 -13.31 -47.27
N ILE A 135 64.84 -12.06 -47.70
CA ILE A 135 65.09 -11.61 -49.08
C ILE A 135 66.45 -10.93 -49.09
#